data_AF-A0A8J4I4E1-F1
#
_entry.id   AF-A0A8J4I4E1-F1
#
_cell.length_a   1.000
_cell.length_b   1.000
_cell.length_c   1.000
_cell.angle_alpha   90.00
_cell.angle_beta   90.00
_cell.angle_gamma   90.00
#
_symmetry.space_group_name_H-M   'P 1'
#
loop_
_entity.id
_entity.type
_entity.pdbx_description
1 polymer ?
#
loop_
_entity_poly.entity_id
_entity_poly.type
_entity_poly.pdbx_seq_one_letter_code
_entity_poly.pdbx_strand_id
1 'polypeptide(L)' 'DGIAPAGLCSALVLIGAYDRRTGCPVLGVINEPFFRRDPLTHRWQGRYHWGVAYGDMRLCSLSP' A
#
# COMPACT_ATOMS: atom_id res chain seq x y z
N ASP A 1 -13.42 -7.75 -11.77
CA ASP A 1 -13.29 -6.32 -11.39
C ASP A 1 -12.28 -6.17 -10.28
N GLY A 2 -11.23 -5.37 -10.46
CA GLY A 2 -10.16 -5.26 -9.46
C GLY A 2 -8.86 -4.62 -9.97
N ILE A 3 -8.73 -4.42 -11.28
CA ILE A 3 -7.61 -3.70 -11.88
C ILE A 3 -8.15 -2.40 -12.48
N ALA A 4 -7.63 -1.26 -12.00
CA ALA A 4 -7.92 0.04 -12.57
C ALA A 4 -6.99 0.28 -13.78
N PRO A 5 -7.51 0.38 -15.02
CA PRO A 5 -6.66 0.56 -16.21
C PRO A 5 -6.07 1.97 -16.29
N ALA A 6 -6.72 2.96 -15.67
CA ALA A 6 -6.28 4.35 -15.60
C ALA A 6 -7.07 5.12 -14.52
N GLY A 7 -6.70 6.39 -14.30
CA GLY A 7 -7.39 7.33 -13.44
C GLY A 7 -6.82 7.42 -12.02
N LEU A 8 -7.53 8.12 -11.13
CA LEU A 8 -7.03 8.38 -9.77
C LEU A 8 -6.83 7.10 -8.95
N CYS A 9 -7.63 6.05 -9.20
CA CYS A 9 -7.46 4.75 -8.54
C CYS A 9 -6.11 4.08 -8.89
N SER A 10 -5.43 4.49 -9.96
CA SER A 10 -4.09 4.01 -10.32
C SER A 10 -2.96 4.76 -9.59
N ALA A 11 -3.28 5.85 -8.87
CA ALA A 11 -2.28 6.62 -8.14
C ALA A 11 -1.97 5.98 -6.77
N LEU A 12 -0.68 5.79 -6.50
CA LEU A 12 -0.17 5.17 -5.27
C LEU A 12 0.87 6.06 -4.61
N VAL A 13 0.93 6.03 -3.29
CA VAL A 13 2.08 6.50 -2.52
C VAL A 13 2.82 5.27 -2.02
N LEU A 14 4.06 5.11 -2.47
CA LEU A 14 4.90 3.96 -2.16
C LEU A 14 6.04 4.40 -1.24
N ILE A 15 6.12 3.78 -0.06
CA ILE A 15 7.22 4.01 0.88
C ILE A 15 7.90 2.66 1.12
N GLY A 16 9.20 2.59 0.81
CA GLY A 16 10.00 1.39 1.01
C GLY A 16 11.24 1.70 1.84
N ALA A 17 11.60 0.78 2.72
CA ALA A 17 12.90 0.79 3.38
C ALA A 17 13.63 -0.52 3.09
N TYR A 18 14.96 -0.43 3.01
CA TYR A 18 15.84 -1.56 2.74
C TYR A 18 17.04 -1.54 3.68
N ASP A 19 17.63 -2.71 3.91
CA ASP A 19 18.88 -2.86 4.64
C ASP A 19 20.03 -2.36 3.78
N ARG A 20 20.77 -1.34 4.25
CA ARG A 20 21.82 -0.68 3.49
C ARG A 20 23.06 -1.55 3.23
N ARG A 21 23.28 -2.59 4.03
CA ARG A 21 24.42 -3.51 3.88
C ARG A 21 24.12 -4.61 2.89
N THR A 22 22.91 -5.16 2.92
CA THR A 22 22.52 -6.30 2.07
C THR A 22 21.77 -5.90 0.80
N GLY A 23 21.12 -4.74 0.80
CA GLY A 23 20.21 -4.29 -0.25
C GLY A 23 18.80 -4.87 -0.15
N CYS A 24 18.53 -5.76 0.81
CA CYS A 24 17.24 -6.44 0.92
C CYS A 24 16.14 -5.48 1.42
N PRO A 25 14.92 -5.49 0.84
CA PRO A 25 13.79 -4.72 1.36
C PRO A 25 13.36 -5.26 2.73
N VAL A 26 13.07 -4.35 3.67
CA VAL A 26 12.72 -4.69 5.06
C VAL A 26 11.33 -4.20 5.48
N LEU A 27 10.82 -3.16 4.81
CA LEU A 27 9.51 -2.57 5.09
C LEU A 27 8.93 -2.00 3.79
N GLY A 28 7.63 -2.18 3.61
CA GLY A 28 6.88 -1.58 2.52
C GLY A 28 5.54 -1.04 3.01
N VAL A 29 5.16 0.14 2.56
CA VAL A 29 3.85 0.74 2.74
C VAL A 29 3.31 1.15 1.37
N ILE A 30 2.08 0.74 1.09
CA ILE A 30 1.32 1.13 -0.08
C ILE A 30 0.12 1.90 0.42
N ASN A 31 0.01 3.18 0.07
CA ASN A 31 -1.20 3.96 0.31
C ASN A 31 -1.90 4.22 -1.03
N GLU A 32 -3.19 3.94 -1.06
CA GLU A 32 -4.12 4.14 -2.17
C GLU A 32 -5.09 5.26 -1.78
N PRO A 33 -4.77 6.54 -2.04
CA PRO A 33 -5.58 7.67 -1.55
C PRO A 33 -6.99 7.70 -2.16
N PHE A 34 -7.13 7.15 -3.37
CA PHE A 34 -8.34 7.21 -4.18
C PHE A 34 -8.95 5.81 -4.38
N PHE A 35 -9.03 5.02 -3.31
CA PHE A 35 -9.51 3.64 -3.39
C PHE A 35 -11.02 3.55 -3.66
N ARG A 36 -11.83 4.31 -2.92
CA ARG A 36 -13.29 4.33 -3.07
C ARG A 36 -13.82 5.75 -2.98
N ARG A 37 -14.65 6.16 -3.94
CA ARG A 37 -15.37 7.42 -3.87
C ARG A 37 -16.75 7.19 -3.27
N ASP A 38 -17.08 7.92 -2.22
CA ASP A 38 -18.42 7.93 -1.64
C ASP A 38 -19.42 8.55 -2.65
N PRO A 39 -20.49 7.85 -3.03
CA PRO A 39 -21.45 8.35 -4.02
C PRO A 39 -22.30 9.53 -3.51
N LEU A 40 -22.50 9.67 -2.20
CA LEU A 40 -23.32 10.73 -1.59
C LEU A 40 -22.48 11.98 -1.32
N THR A 41 -21.30 11.80 -0.70
CA THR A 41 -20.46 12.94 -0.29
C THR A 41 -19.44 13.34 -1.36
N HIS A 42 -19.27 12.50 -2.39
CA HIS A 42 -18.26 12.62 -3.44
C HIS A 42 -16.80 12.65 -2.95
N ARG A 43 -16.56 12.38 -1.65
CA ARG A 43 -15.23 12.34 -1.04
C ARG A 43 -14.54 11.01 -1.33
N TRP A 44 -13.22 11.06 -1.35
CA TRP A 44 -12.39 9.87 -1.49
C TRP A 44 -12.07 9.26 -0.14
N GLN A 45 -12.21 7.95 -0.07
CA GLN A 45 -11.74 7.12 1.03
C GLN A 45 -10.52 6.36 0.55
N GLY A 46 -9.39 6.60 1.22
CA GLY A 46 -8.16 5.88 0.96
C GLY A 46 -8.12 4.54 1.71
N ARG A 47 -7.16 3.70 1.32
CA ARG A 47 -6.73 2.54 2.12
C ARG A 47 -5.22 2.45 2.10
N TYR A 48 -4.65 1.75 3.07
CA TYR A 48 -3.23 1.49 3.10
C TYR A 48 -2.95 0.03 3.46
N HIS A 49 -1.86 -0.48 2.91
CA HIS A 49 -1.29 -1.77 3.22
C HIS A 49 0.13 -1.59 3.68
N TRP A 50 0.58 -2.44 4.59
CA TRP A 50 1.96 -2.44 5.05
C TRP A 50 2.48 -3.85 5.26
N GLY A 51 3.79 -4.01 5.14
CA GLY A 51 4.49 -5.26 5.41
C GLY A 51 5.88 -5.00 5.96
N VAL A 52 6.34 -5.88 6.85
CA VAL A 52 7.68 -5.85 7.43
C VAL A 52 8.31 -7.24 7.32
N ALA A 53 9.54 -7.29 6.82
CA ALA A 53 10.33 -8.49 6.64
C ALA A 53 11.78 -8.22 7.09
N TYR A 54 12.09 -8.47 8.36
CA TYR A 54 13.41 -8.20 8.92
C TYR A 54 13.82 -9.28 9.92
N GLY A 55 14.96 -9.92 9.69
CA GLY A 55 15.36 -11.12 10.42
C GLY A 55 14.30 -12.21 10.29
N ASP A 56 13.79 -12.70 11.42
CA ASP A 56 12.73 -13.71 11.46
C ASP A 56 11.31 -13.11 11.39
N MET A 57 11.18 -11.80 11.58
CA MET A 57 9.88 -11.13 11.60
C MET A 57 9.29 -11.02 10.20
N ARG A 58 8.06 -11.52 10.02
CA ARG A 58 7.25 -11.40 8.80
C ARG A 58 5.84 -11.03 9.19
N LEU A 59 5.48 -9.75 9.07
CA LEU A 59 4.18 -9.22 9.44
C LEU A 59 3.61 -8.41 8.28
N CYS A 60 2.28 -8.41 8.12
CA CYS A 60 1.62 -7.52 7.18
C CYS A 60 0.21 -7.14 7.66
N SER A 61 -0.34 -6.10 7.05
CA SER A 61 -1.70 -5.61 7.32
C SER A 61 -2.81 -6.52 6.79
N LEU A 62 -2.46 -7.53 5.98
CA LEU A 62 -3.44 -8.45 5.39
C LEU A 62 -3.71 -9.57 6.40
N SER A 63 -4.95 -9.66 6.86
CA SER A 63 -5.43 -10.84 7.57
C SER A 63 -5.68 -11.99 6.57
N PRO A 64 -5.55 -13.26 6.98
CA PRO A 64 -6.00 -14.41 6.20
C PRO A 64 -7.50 -14.32 5.85
#